data_AF-A0A4Q2YFS4-F1
#
_entry.id   AF-A0A4Q2YFS4-F1
#
_cell.length_a   1.000
_cell.length_b   1.000
_cell.length_c   1.000
_cell.angle_alpha   90.00
_cell.angle_beta   90.00
_cell.angle_gamma   90.00
#
_symmetry.space_group_name_H-M   'P 1'
#
loop_
_entity.id
_entity.type
_entity.pdbx_description
1 polymer ?
#
loop_
_entity_poly.entity_id
_entity_poly.type
_entity_poly.pdbx_seq_one_letter_code
_entity_poly.pdbx_strand_id
1 'polypeptide(L)'
;MDNELTRYVNDHLAGSSGALLLVDEIASHHDDPEARLFFAELKDKIREDRDVLDGLLKRIAEEPSALMKVAGGIAARVGGLKLMWEKVEPGKLGMFEALEMLTLGIQGKRLLWTIMREIQPWFPEWTDLNFQELELEAIRQRDEVEEWRVRAGIDSLVSAERKSAAGDI
;
A
#
# COMPACT_ATOMS: atom_id res chain seq x y z
N MET A 1 -8.11 11.12 24.93
CA MET A 1 -7.61 10.95 23.56
C MET A 1 -7.35 9.46 23.34
N ASP A 2 -8.01 8.85 22.35
CA ASP A 2 -7.96 7.40 22.16
C ASP A 2 -6.61 6.99 21.55
N ASN A 3 -5.71 6.56 22.45
CA ASN A 3 -4.38 6.07 22.14
C ASN A 3 -4.42 5.00 21.02
N GLU A 4 -5.45 4.16 21.00
CA GLU A 4 -5.61 3.12 19.99
C GLU A 4 -5.91 3.66 18.59
N LEU A 5 -6.77 4.67 18.44
CA LEU A 5 -7.06 5.28 17.14
C LEU A 5 -5.81 5.96 16.57
N THR A 6 -5.10 6.70 17.42
CA THR A 6 -3.83 7.34 17.05
C THR A 6 -2.81 6.29 16.61
N ARG A 7 -2.65 5.20 17.38
CA ARG A 7 -1.75 4.10 17.02
C ARG A 7 -2.15 3.45 15.70
N TYR A 8 -3.43 3.18 15.50
CA TYR A 8 -3.96 2.52 14.31
C TYR A 8 -3.72 3.32 13.03
N VAL A 9 -4.02 4.63 13.04
CA VAL A 9 -3.74 5.53 11.90
C VAL A 9 -2.23 5.62 11.64
N ASN A 10 -1.41 5.65 12.70
CA ASN A 10 0.04 5.69 12.55
C ASN A 10 0.65 4.42 11.97
N ASP A 11 0.14 3.25 12.34
CA ASP A 11 0.59 1.99 11.77
C ASP A 11 0.29 1.95 10.26
N HIS A 12 -0.86 2.48 9.82
CA HIS A 12 -1.19 2.61 8.40
C HIS A 12 -0.35 3.67 7.67
N LEU A 13 -0.05 4.80 8.32
CA LEU A 13 0.82 5.83 7.76
C LEU A 13 2.25 5.32 7.55
N ALA A 14 2.78 4.52 8.48
CA ALA A 14 4.05 3.82 8.32
C ALA A 14 3.99 2.80 7.16
N GLY A 15 2.90 2.03 7.07
CA GLY A 15 2.66 1.11 5.96
C GLY A 15 2.65 1.81 4.59
N SER A 16 1.96 2.95 4.47
CA SER A 16 1.91 3.74 3.23
C SER A 16 3.28 4.23 2.77
N SER A 17 4.14 4.61 3.71
CA SER A 17 5.52 5.01 3.42
C SER A 17 6.34 3.83 2.86
N GLY A 18 6.12 2.63 3.39
CA GLY A 18 6.70 1.39 2.83
C GLY A 18 6.17 1.08 1.43
N ALA A 19 4.86 1.23 1.21
CA ALA A 19 4.24 1.03 -0.10
C ALA A 19 4.79 1.98 -1.17
N LEU A 20 5.05 3.25 -0.84
CA LEU A 20 5.64 4.20 -1.78
C LEU A 20 7.05 3.80 -2.24
N LEU A 21 7.87 3.28 -1.32
CA LEU A 21 9.20 2.75 -1.65
C LEU A 21 9.10 1.50 -2.53
N LEU A 22 8.14 0.61 -2.21
CA LEU A 22 7.89 -0.61 -2.95
C LEU A 22 7.44 -0.35 -4.39
N VAL A 23 6.50 0.58 -4.58
CA VAL A 23 5.99 0.94 -5.90
C VAL A 23 7.09 1.58 -6.76
N ASP A 24 7.95 2.41 -6.16
CA ASP A 24 9.13 2.94 -6.86
C ASP A 24 10.06 1.84 -7.36
N GLU A 25 10.29 0.82 -6.54
CA GLU A 25 11.15 -0.30 -6.91
C GLU A 25 10.53 -1.17 -8.00
N ILE A 26 9.23 -1.45 -7.90
CA ILE A 26 8.49 -2.19 -8.93
C ILE A 26 8.58 -1.44 -10.27
N ALA A 27 8.36 -0.12 -10.26
CA ALA A 27 8.45 0.71 -11.46
C ALA A 27 9.88 0.77 -12.02
N SER A 28 10.92 0.79 -11.19
CA SER A 28 12.31 0.86 -11.64
C SER A 28 12.82 -0.44 -12.27
N HIS A 29 12.22 -1.59 -11.90
CA HIS A 29 12.61 -2.93 -12.35
C HIS A 29 11.72 -3.50 -13.47
N HIS A 30 10.74 -2.73 -13.96
CA HIS A 30 9.90 -3.13 -15.09
C HIS A 30 10.47 -2.65 -16.43
N ASP A 31 10.76 -3.58 -17.34
CA ASP A 31 11.19 -3.26 -18.72
C ASP A 31 10.04 -2.71 -19.59
N ASP A 32 8.80 -3.07 -19.25
CA ASP A 32 7.58 -2.65 -19.94
C ASP A 32 7.22 -1.18 -19.63
N PRO A 33 7.18 -0.28 -20.64
CA PRO A 33 6.79 1.11 -20.46
C PRO A 33 5.37 1.30 -19.93
N GLU A 34 4.42 0.43 -20.28
CA GLU A 34 3.03 0.51 -19.82
C GLU A 34 2.97 0.20 -18.32
N ALA A 35 3.67 -0.85 -17.88
CA ALA A 35 3.82 -1.17 -16.46
C ALA A 35 4.43 -0.01 -15.68
N ARG A 36 5.50 0.60 -16.19
CA ARG A 36 6.15 1.75 -15.52
C ARG A 36 5.22 2.94 -15.35
N LEU A 37 4.44 3.26 -16.39
CA LEU A 37 3.44 4.35 -16.32
C LEU A 37 2.37 4.03 -15.29
N PHE A 38 1.81 2.81 -15.34
CA PHE A 38 0.80 2.35 -14.40
C PHE A 38 1.26 2.47 -12.93
N PHE A 39 2.47 1.98 -12.61
CA PHE A 39 2.98 2.05 -11.24
C PHE A 39 3.32 3.47 -10.80
N ALA A 40 3.73 4.35 -11.72
CA ALA A 40 3.91 5.77 -11.41
C ALA A 40 2.58 6.44 -11.04
N GLU A 41 1.51 6.16 -11.79
CA GLU A 41 0.16 6.68 -11.49
C GLU A 41 -0.39 6.11 -10.17
N LEU A 42 -0.20 4.81 -9.93
CA LEU A 42 -0.58 4.17 -8.66
C LEU A 42 0.17 4.80 -7.48
N LYS A 43 1.45 5.15 -7.64
CA LYS A 43 2.22 5.83 -6.62
C LYS A 43 1.59 7.16 -6.23
N ASP A 44 1.12 7.94 -7.21
CA ASP A 44 0.49 9.23 -6.96
C ASP A 44 -0.85 9.05 -6.23
N LYS A 45 -1.67 8.07 -6.63
CA LYS A 45 -2.89 7.71 -5.88
C LYS A 45 -2.59 7.32 -4.41
N ILE A 46 -1.52 6.54 -4.17
CA ILE A 46 -1.10 6.17 -2.80
C ILE A 46 -0.61 7.38 -2.01
N ARG A 47 0.03 8.37 -2.66
CA ARG A 47 0.41 9.63 -2.01
C ARG A 47 -0.82 10.43 -1.59
N GLU A 48 -1.84 10.51 -2.43
CA GLU A 48 -3.09 11.19 -2.12
C GLU A 48 -3.79 10.54 -0.90
N ASP A 49 -3.88 9.20 -0.87
CA ASP A 49 -4.39 8.46 0.29
C ASP A 49 -3.59 8.73 1.56
N ARG A 50 -2.26 8.81 1.43
CA ARG A 50 -1.36 9.11 2.53
C ARG A 50 -1.58 10.54 3.06
N ASP A 51 -1.82 11.51 2.19
CA ASP A 51 -2.09 12.90 2.57
C ASP A 51 -3.41 13.00 3.36
N VAL A 52 -4.41 12.19 3.01
CA VAL A 52 -5.63 12.03 3.82
C VAL A 52 -5.30 11.48 5.21
N LEU A 53 -4.45 10.46 5.33
CA LEU A 53 -4.03 9.92 6.62
C LEU A 53 -3.25 10.93 7.48
N ASP A 54 -2.33 11.68 6.88
CA ASP A 54 -1.61 12.75 7.57
C ASP A 54 -2.58 13.84 8.05
N GLY A 55 -3.58 14.19 7.24
CA GLY A 55 -4.64 15.13 7.61
C GLY A 55 -5.53 14.60 8.74
N LEU A 56 -5.87 13.32 8.73
CA LEU A 56 -6.67 12.65 9.75
C LEU A 56 -5.90 12.59 11.08
N LEU A 57 -4.63 12.22 11.03
CA LEU A 57 -3.74 12.17 12.18
C LEU A 57 -3.60 13.55 12.84
N LYS A 58 -3.49 14.63 12.06
CA LYS A 58 -3.48 16.01 12.60
C LYS A 58 -4.78 16.41 13.28
N ARG A 59 -5.93 15.93 12.78
CA ARG A 59 -7.24 16.14 13.43
C ARG A 59 -7.34 15.37 14.74
N ILE A 60 -6.81 14.15 14.78
CA ILE A 60 -6.80 13.29 15.98
C ILE A 60 -5.80 13.81 17.03
N ALA A 61 -4.62 14.25 16.60
CA ALA A 61 -3.55 14.72 17.48
C ALA A 61 -3.78 16.19 17.88
N GLU A 62 -4.59 16.39 18.92
CA GLU A 62 -4.90 17.71 19.51
C GLU A 62 -3.65 18.49 19.98
N GLU A 63 -2.50 17.82 20.22
CA GLU A 63 -1.26 18.47 20.67
C GLU A 63 -0.02 18.22 19.79
N PRO A 64 0.83 19.24 19.54
CA PRO A 64 2.09 19.12 18.76
C PRO A 64 3.10 18.13 19.35
N SER A 65 3.07 17.90 20.66
CA SER A 65 4.01 17.00 21.36
C SER A 65 3.76 15.52 21.03
N ALA A 66 2.50 15.15 20.79
CA ALA A 66 2.11 13.83 20.32
C ALA A 66 2.56 13.59 18.87
N LEU A 67 2.46 14.61 18.02
CA LEU A 67 2.89 14.57 16.62
C LEU A 67 4.40 14.27 16.46
N MET A 68 5.25 14.85 17.32
CA MET A 68 6.70 14.60 17.29
C MET A 68 7.09 13.18 17.71
N LYS A 69 6.45 12.62 18.75
CA LYS A 69 6.69 11.22 19.16
C LYS A 69 6.25 10.24 18.07
N VAL A 70 5.18 10.59 17.38
CA VAL A 70 4.63 9.83 16.26
C VAL A 70 5.60 9.77 15.07
N ALA A 71 6.20 10.90 14.68
CA ALA A 71 7.16 10.96 13.58
C ALA A 71 8.38 10.03 13.78
N GLY A 72 8.91 9.96 15.01
CA GLY A 72 10.03 9.07 15.35
C GLY A 72 9.69 7.57 15.22
N GLY A 73 8.46 7.18 15.56
CA GLY A 73 7.99 5.79 15.44
C GLY A 73 7.72 5.36 13.99
N ILE A 74 7.36 6.29 13.11
CA ILE A 74 7.17 6.01 11.67
C ILE A 74 8.52 5.69 11.02
N ALA A 75 9.56 6.48 11.28
CA ALA A 75 10.88 6.27 10.69
C ALA A 75 11.46 4.87 11.00
N ALA A 76 11.33 4.41 12.24
CA ALA A 76 11.79 3.07 12.65
C ALA A 76 11.01 1.94 11.94
N ARG A 77 9.68 2.09 11.80
CA ARG A 77 8.84 1.10 11.11
C ARG A 77 9.09 1.06 9.60
N VAL A 78 9.30 2.22 8.98
CA VAL A 78 9.69 2.32 7.57
C VAL A 78 11.04 1.65 7.32
N GLY A 79 12.01 1.85 8.23
CA GLY A 79 13.27 1.11 8.19
C GLY A 79 13.07 -0.41 8.25
N GLY A 80 12.19 -0.90 9.13
CA GLY A 80 11.84 -2.32 9.20
C GLY A 80 11.20 -2.85 7.91
N LEU A 81 10.26 -2.11 7.31
CA LEU A 81 9.64 -2.46 6.03
C LEU A 81 10.67 -2.50 4.90
N LYS A 82 11.58 -1.53 4.83
CA LYS A 82 12.68 -1.51 3.87
C LYS A 82 13.61 -2.70 4.04
N LEU A 83 13.93 -3.09 5.28
CA LEU A 83 14.74 -4.29 5.55
C LEU A 83 14.02 -5.60 5.19
N MET A 84 12.69 -5.65 5.27
CA MET A 84 11.93 -6.80 4.75
C MET A 84 11.99 -6.85 3.22
N TRP A 85 12.01 -5.68 2.58
CA TRP A 85 12.14 -5.55 1.13
C TRP A 85 13.53 -5.94 0.61
N GLU A 86 14.61 -5.56 1.29
CA GLU A 86 15.98 -5.98 0.93
C GLU A 86 16.19 -7.51 0.97
N LYS A 87 15.25 -8.26 1.57
CA LYS A 87 15.26 -9.73 1.57
C LYS A 87 14.54 -10.33 0.36
N VAL A 88 13.82 -9.55 -0.42
CA VAL A 88 13.17 -10.01 -1.66
C VAL A 88 14.26 -10.24 -2.70
N GLU A 89 14.35 -11.47 -3.21
CA GLU A 89 15.40 -11.83 -4.16
C GLU A 89 15.19 -11.11 -5.50
N PRO A 90 16.22 -10.51 -6.10
CA PRO A 90 16.12 -9.94 -7.43
C PRO A 90 15.65 -10.99 -8.45
N GLY A 91 14.75 -10.59 -9.37
CA GLY A 91 14.28 -11.42 -10.47
C GLY A 91 12.77 -11.67 -10.46
N LYS A 92 12.33 -12.67 -11.24
CA LYS A 92 10.90 -12.89 -11.52
C LYS A 92 10.09 -13.25 -10.27
N LEU A 93 10.64 -14.07 -9.38
CA LEU A 93 9.97 -14.45 -8.14
C LEU A 93 9.84 -13.25 -7.20
N GLY A 94 10.92 -12.48 -7.01
CA GLY A 94 10.87 -11.28 -6.19
C GLY A 94 9.89 -10.24 -6.70
N MET A 95 9.77 -10.03 -8.01
CA MET A 95 8.75 -9.16 -8.59
C MET A 95 7.32 -9.64 -8.28
N PHE A 96 7.07 -10.95 -8.35
CA PHE A 96 5.78 -11.51 -7.95
C PHE A 96 5.48 -11.27 -6.46
N GLU A 97 6.45 -11.55 -5.58
CA GLU A 97 6.32 -11.31 -4.14
C GLU A 97 6.13 -9.81 -3.82
N ALA A 98 6.77 -8.93 -4.59
CA ALA A 98 6.56 -7.47 -4.53
C ALA A 98 5.11 -7.07 -4.73
N LEU A 99 4.53 -7.55 -5.83
CA LEU A 99 3.18 -7.23 -6.23
C LEU A 99 2.17 -7.83 -5.27
N GLU A 100 2.48 -9.01 -4.69
CA GLU A 100 1.69 -9.60 -3.62
C GLU A 100 1.72 -8.77 -2.33
N MET A 101 2.90 -8.32 -1.90
CA MET A 101 3.05 -7.43 -0.75
C MET A 101 2.31 -6.10 -0.96
N LEU A 102 2.39 -5.52 -2.16
CA LEU A 102 1.65 -4.31 -2.51
C LEU A 102 0.14 -4.54 -2.45
N THR A 103 -0.34 -5.66 -3.00
CA THR A 103 -1.76 -6.05 -2.98
C THR A 103 -2.27 -6.20 -1.55
N LEU A 104 -1.50 -6.85 -0.66
CA LEU A 104 -1.82 -6.96 0.76
C LEU A 104 -1.85 -5.59 1.46
N GLY A 105 -0.93 -4.69 1.11
CA GLY A 105 -0.90 -3.31 1.61
C GLY A 105 -2.14 -2.52 1.21
N ILE A 106 -2.56 -2.60 -0.06
CA ILE A 106 -3.78 -1.95 -0.56
C ILE A 106 -5.01 -2.53 0.13
N GLN A 107 -5.07 -3.85 0.34
CA GLN A 107 -6.14 -4.48 1.11
C GLN A 107 -6.15 -4.00 2.56
N GLY A 108 -5.00 -3.83 3.20
CA GLY A 108 -4.89 -3.21 4.53
C GLY A 108 -5.46 -1.79 4.57
N LYS A 109 -5.09 -0.95 3.59
CA LYS A 109 -5.65 0.39 3.42
C LYS A 109 -7.18 0.39 3.25
N ARG A 110 -7.74 -0.55 2.49
CA ARG A 110 -9.19 -0.69 2.35
C ARG A 110 -9.86 -0.99 3.69
N LEU A 111 -9.29 -1.90 4.50
CA LEU A 111 -9.81 -2.23 5.82
C LEU A 111 -9.80 -1.01 6.75
N LEU A 112 -8.76 -0.19 6.68
CA LEU A 112 -8.68 1.10 7.36
C LEU A 112 -9.83 2.02 6.95
N TRP A 113 -10.06 2.24 5.66
CA TRP A 113 -11.16 3.10 5.20
C TRP A 113 -12.53 2.58 5.60
N THR A 114 -12.70 1.26 5.59
CA THR A 114 -13.93 0.61 6.07
C THR A 114 -14.19 0.97 7.54
N ILE A 115 -13.22 0.75 8.44
CA ILE A 115 -13.43 1.05 9.87
C ILE A 115 -13.56 2.55 10.14
N MET A 116 -12.87 3.41 9.38
CA MET A 116 -13.02 4.87 9.50
C MET A 116 -14.44 5.34 9.14
N ARG A 117 -15.03 4.76 8.09
CA ARG A 117 -16.44 5.00 7.72
C ARG A 117 -17.39 4.60 8.85
N GLU A 118 -17.18 3.42 9.44
CA GLU A 118 -18.05 2.92 10.50
C GLU A 118 -17.96 3.79 11.76
N ILE A 119 -16.78 4.30 12.12
CA ILE A 119 -16.61 5.14 13.32
C ILE A 119 -16.89 6.63 13.09
N GLN A 120 -17.04 7.09 11.84
CA GLN A 120 -17.27 8.49 11.48
C GLN A 120 -18.43 9.16 12.25
N PRO A 121 -19.56 8.50 12.58
CA PRO A 121 -20.65 9.12 13.34
C PRO A 121 -20.26 9.65 14.73
N TRP A 122 -19.16 9.16 15.31
CA TRP A 122 -18.63 9.62 16.59
C TRP A 122 -17.61 10.77 16.48
N PHE A 123 -17.27 11.20 15.27
CA PHE A 123 -16.31 12.28 14.99
C PHE A 123 -16.96 13.35 14.09
N PRO A 124 -17.76 14.27 14.66
CA PRO A 124 -18.43 15.34 13.91
C PRO A 124 -17.48 16.25 13.11
N GLU A 125 -16.20 16.31 13.50
CA GLU A 125 -15.14 17.05 12.83
C GLU A 125 -14.64 16.39 11.52
N TRP A 126 -15.09 15.18 11.18
CA TRP A 126 -14.71 14.45 9.95
C TRP A 126 -15.76 14.56 8.83
N THR A 127 -16.60 15.58 8.85
CA THR A 127 -17.70 15.76 7.89
C THR A 127 -17.25 16.00 6.45
N ASP A 128 -16.00 16.43 6.24
CA ASP A 128 -15.38 16.66 4.94
C ASP A 128 -14.73 15.40 4.34
N LEU A 129 -14.65 14.29 5.09
CA LEU A 129 -14.00 13.05 4.67
C LEU A 129 -15.02 12.06 4.08
N ASN A 130 -14.78 11.63 2.84
CA ASN A 130 -15.57 10.59 2.19
C ASN A 130 -14.84 9.24 2.23
N PHE A 131 -14.93 8.54 3.37
CA PHE A 131 -14.29 7.23 3.54
C PHE A 131 -14.86 6.14 2.61
N GLN A 132 -16.10 6.29 2.15
CA GLN A 132 -16.68 5.37 1.18
C GLN A 132 -15.97 5.46 -0.18
N GLU A 133 -15.70 6.67 -0.66
CA GLU A 133 -14.97 6.85 -1.93
C GLU A 133 -13.54 6.32 -1.82
N LEU A 134 -12.87 6.56 -0.69
CA LEU A 134 -11.53 6.04 -0.42
C LEU A 134 -11.52 4.50 -0.36
N GLU A 135 -12.54 3.87 0.23
CA GLU A 135 -12.73 2.42 0.22
C GLU A 135 -12.88 1.90 -1.22
N LEU A 136 -13.71 2.54 -2.04
CA LEU A 136 -13.94 2.16 -3.44
C LEU A 136 -12.68 2.33 -4.30
N GLU A 137 -11.91 3.39 -4.10
CA GLU A 137 -10.64 3.60 -4.78
C GLU A 137 -9.61 2.52 -4.39
N ALA A 138 -9.55 2.12 -3.11
CA ALA A 138 -8.69 1.03 -2.69
C ALA A 138 -9.06 -0.32 -3.36
N ILE A 139 -10.35 -0.57 -3.61
CA ILE A 139 -10.80 -1.74 -4.38
C ILE A 139 -10.27 -1.66 -5.82
N ARG A 140 -10.47 -0.51 -6.49
CA ARG A 140 -9.99 -0.31 -7.87
C ARG A 140 -8.49 -0.51 -8.00
N GLN A 141 -7.70 0.13 -7.14
CA GLN A 141 -6.24 -0.03 -7.12
C GLN A 141 -5.82 -1.49 -6.92
N ARG A 142 -6.50 -2.23 -6.04
CA ARG A 142 -6.21 -3.64 -5.80
C ARG A 142 -6.48 -4.48 -7.05
N ASP A 143 -7.60 -4.25 -7.71
CA ASP A 143 -7.99 -5.01 -8.91
C ASP A 143 -7.06 -4.68 -10.09
N GLU A 144 -6.63 -3.42 -10.23
CA GLU A 144 -5.63 -3.00 -11.22
C GLU A 144 -4.25 -3.67 -10.99
N VAL A 145 -3.78 -3.75 -9.73
CA VAL A 145 -2.50 -4.42 -9.39
C VAL A 145 -2.58 -5.94 -9.56
N GLU A 146 -3.75 -6.54 -9.34
CA GLU A 146 -3.94 -7.99 -9.43
C GLU A 146 -3.57 -8.54 -10.80
N GLU A 147 -3.88 -7.80 -11.88
CA GLU A 147 -3.52 -8.22 -13.24
C GLU A 147 -2.01 -8.42 -13.39
N TRP A 148 -1.21 -7.47 -12.89
CA TRP A 148 0.25 -7.56 -12.92
C TRP A 148 0.76 -8.66 -12.01
N ARG A 149 0.20 -8.80 -10.81
CA ARG A 149 0.57 -9.85 -9.85
C ARG A 149 0.38 -11.25 -10.43
N VAL A 150 -0.76 -11.51 -11.08
CA VAL A 150 -1.05 -12.81 -11.69
C VAL A 150 -0.10 -13.10 -12.85
N ARG A 151 0.17 -12.12 -13.72
CA ARG A 151 1.15 -12.26 -14.82
C ARG A 151 2.53 -12.62 -14.27
N ALA A 152 3.01 -11.88 -13.26
CA ALA A 152 4.31 -12.15 -12.62
C ALA A 152 4.36 -13.54 -11.96
N GLY A 153 3.26 -13.98 -11.33
CA GLY A 153 3.12 -15.33 -10.76
C GLY A 153 3.24 -16.43 -11.80
N ILE A 154 2.55 -16.31 -12.94
CA ILE A 154 2.64 -17.26 -14.06
C ILE A 154 4.06 -17.31 -14.63
N ASP A 155 4.76 -16.17 -14.68
CA ASP A 155 6.11 -16.07 -15.23
C ASP A 155 7.22 -16.55 -14.31
N SER A 156 6.97 -16.57 -13.00
CA SER A 156 7.93 -17.00 -11.98
C SER A 156 7.74 -18.44 -11.53
N LEU A 157 6.48 -18.89 -11.36
CA LEU A 157 6.16 -20.17 -10.72
C LEU A 157 6.11 -21.36 -11.69
N VAL A 158 6.03 -21.11 -13.01
CA VAL A 158 5.95 -22.16 -14.03
C VAL A 158 7.19 -22.13 -14.91
N SER A 159 7.94 -23.25 -14.92
CA SER A 159 9.14 -23.38 -15.76
C SER A 159 8.80 -23.40 -17.25
N ALA A 160 9.78 -23.04 -18.09
CA ALA A 160 9.60 -23.04 -19.54
C ALA A 160 9.24 -24.44 -20.07
N GLU A 161 9.85 -25.50 -19.52
CA GLU A 161 9.56 -26.89 -19.92
C GLU A 161 8.11 -27.26 -19.66
N ARG A 162 7.54 -26.83 -18.52
CA ARG A 162 6.13 -27.07 -18.19
C ARG A 162 5.19 -26.26 -19.10
N LYS A 163 5.55 -25.04 -19.48
CA LYS A 163 4.76 -24.23 -20.44
C LYS A 163 4.74 -24.88 -21.82
N SER A 164 5.88 -25.36 -22.31
CA SER A 164 5.98 -26.04 -23.61
C SER A 164 5.18 -27.34 -23.65
N ALA A 165 5.26 -28.17 -22.60
CA ALA A 165 4.52 -29.44 -22.55
C ALA A 165 2.99 -29.28 -22.51
N ALA A 166 2.47 -28.12 -22.12
CA ALA A 166 1.04 -27.81 -22.08
C ALA A 166 0.51 -27.19 -23.38
N GLY A 167 1.38 -26.58 -24.20
CA GLY A 167 1.01 -25.99 -25.51
C GLY A 167 0.85 -27.02 -26.64
N ASP A 168 1.23 -28.27 -26.39
CA ASP A 168 1.06 -29.41 -27.30
C ASP A 168 -0.27 -30.18 -27.06
N ILE A 169 -1.21 -29.61 -26.27
CA ILE A 169 -2.55 -30.17 -25.97
C ILE A 169 -3.64 -29.38 -26.68
#